data_AF-A0AAE4MAT4-F1
#
_entry.id   AF-A0AAE4MAT4-F1
#
_cell.length_a   1.000
_cell.length_b   1.000
_cell.length_c   1.000
_cell.angle_alpha   90.00
_cell.angle_beta   90.00
_cell.angle_gamma   90.00
#
_symmetry.space_group_name_H-M   'P 1'
#
loop_
_entity.id
_entity.type
_entity.pdbx_description
1 polymer ?
#
loop_
_entity_poly.entity_id
_entity_poly.type
_entity_poly.pdbx_seq_one_letter_code
_entity_poly.pdbx_strand_id
1 'polypeptide(L)'
;MLTSNTMEWSDLVQREGFCELLESMMKSDDGMVGQYYLSLKEIAEKHGVDEKVFVLFFIALCELMGGFQVYFPKKSKLENTIKKHLIYSEFDGKNYADLARKYRISEDVARKYVREVGDTMKTLRNDVAPLISKNR
;
A
#
# COMPACT_ATOMS: atom_id res chain seq x y z
N MET A 1 -27.10 14.48 -20.68
CA MET A 1 -27.68 15.04 -19.45
C MET A 1 -26.67 14.81 -18.34
N LEU A 2 -26.04 15.87 -17.83
CA LEU A 2 -25.06 15.82 -16.75
C LEU A 2 -25.82 15.99 -15.43
N THR A 3 -25.92 14.94 -14.61
CA THR A 3 -26.44 15.04 -13.24
C THR A 3 -25.27 15.26 -12.29
N SER A 4 -24.87 16.53 -12.12
CA SER A 4 -24.00 16.94 -11.02
C SER A 4 -24.86 17.15 -9.77
N ASN A 5 -25.13 16.10 -9.01
CA ASN A 5 -25.65 16.26 -7.64
C ASN A 5 -25.33 15.08 -6.72
N THR A 6 -24.20 14.40 -6.97
CA THR A 6 -23.69 13.41 -6.03
C THR A 6 -22.77 14.16 -5.07
N MET A 7 -23.06 14.09 -3.78
CA MET A 7 -22.21 14.65 -2.75
C MET A 7 -20.94 13.80 -2.65
N GLU A 8 -19.78 14.43 -2.72
CA GLU A 8 -18.50 13.72 -2.65
C GLU A 8 -18.16 13.39 -1.19
N TRP A 9 -17.42 12.30 -0.98
CA TRP A 9 -16.93 11.94 0.36
C TRP A 9 -16.06 13.04 0.97
N SER A 10 -15.33 13.80 0.13
CA SER A 10 -14.56 14.98 0.55
C SER A 10 -15.43 16.07 1.17
N ASP A 11 -16.68 16.21 0.74
CA ASP A 11 -17.60 17.20 1.29
C ASP A 11 -18.22 16.71 2.60
N LEU A 12 -18.52 15.42 2.68
CA LEU A 12 -19.10 14.79 3.87
C LEU A 12 -18.16 14.85 5.08
N VAL A 13 -16.88 14.54 4.89
CA VAL A 13 -15.89 14.57 5.98
C VAL A 13 -15.62 15.97 6.53
N GLN A 14 -16.02 17.03 5.83
CA GLN A 14 -15.90 18.40 6.35
C GLN A 14 -17.07 18.79 7.25
N ARG A 15 -18.16 18.02 7.25
CA ARG A 15 -19.35 18.33 8.05
C ARG A 15 -19.09 18.03 9.51
N GLU A 16 -19.52 18.95 10.36
CA GLU A 16 -19.50 18.78 11.81
C GLU A 16 -20.28 17.51 12.21
N GLY A 17 -19.68 16.68 13.06
CA GLY A 17 -20.32 15.46 13.58
C GLY A 17 -20.27 14.25 12.64
N PHE A 18 -19.81 14.39 11.39
CA PHE A 18 -19.84 13.29 10.43
C PHE A 18 -18.86 12.17 10.81
N CYS A 19 -17.62 12.51 11.17
CA CYS A 19 -16.60 11.53 11.54
C CYS A 19 -16.99 10.79 12.82
N GLU A 20 -17.59 11.50 13.78
CA GLU A 20 -18.10 10.94 15.03
C GLU A 20 -19.26 9.97 14.80
N LEU A 21 -20.20 10.35 13.90
CA LEU A 21 -21.29 9.48 13.49
C LEU A 21 -20.75 8.20 12.83
N LEU A 22 -19.84 8.34 11.86
CA LEU A 22 -19.25 7.22 11.16
C LEU A 22 -18.53 6.30 12.14
N GLU A 23 -17.72 6.85 13.04
CA GLU A 23 -17.04 6.07 14.07
C GLU A 23 -18.02 5.32 14.97
N SER A 24 -19.11 5.97 15.39
CA SER A 24 -20.15 5.29 16.18
C SER A 24 -20.76 4.12 15.41
N MET A 25 -21.03 4.28 14.11
CA MET A 25 -21.53 3.20 13.26
C MET A 25 -20.53 2.05 13.16
N MET A 26 -19.24 2.36 12.96
CA MET A 26 -18.18 1.35 12.85
C MET A 26 -17.92 0.62 14.16
N LYS A 27 -18.07 1.30 15.31
CA LYS A 27 -18.00 0.68 16.64
C LYS A 27 -19.15 -0.30 16.90
N SER A 28 -20.31 -0.05 16.30
CA SER A 28 -21.48 -0.94 16.40
C SER A 28 -21.52 -2.04 15.33
N ASP A 29 -20.58 -2.03 14.37
CA ASP A 29 -20.47 -3.05 13.34
C ASP A 29 -19.50 -4.16 13.78
N ASP A 30 -20.06 -5.30 14.19
CA ASP A 30 -19.29 -6.49 14.56
C ASP A 30 -18.66 -7.22 13.35
N GLY A 31 -18.96 -6.78 12.13
CA GLY A 31 -18.45 -7.31 10.88
C GLY A 31 -16.99 -6.92 10.59
N MET A 32 -16.48 -7.43 9.46
CA MET A 32 -15.08 -7.16 9.05
C MET A 32 -14.81 -5.68 8.79
N VAL A 33 -15.80 -4.92 8.31
CA VAL A 33 -15.63 -3.50 7.98
C VAL A 33 -15.40 -2.70 9.25
N GLY A 34 -16.25 -2.84 10.27
CA GLY A 34 -16.04 -2.24 11.59
C GLY A 34 -14.70 -2.65 12.22
N GLN A 35 -14.36 -3.94 12.22
CA GLN A 35 -13.09 -4.43 12.77
C GLN A 35 -11.86 -3.83 12.06
N TYR A 36 -11.86 -3.76 10.73
CA TYR A 36 -10.77 -3.13 9.98
C TYR A 36 -10.70 -1.63 10.21
N TYR A 37 -11.84 -0.95 10.24
CA TYR A 37 -11.88 0.49 10.52
C TYR A 37 -11.22 0.81 11.86
N LEU A 38 -11.63 0.13 12.93
CA LEU A 38 -11.11 0.37 14.28
C LEU A 38 -9.61 0.06 14.37
N SER A 39 -9.19 -1.07 13.81
CA SER A 39 -7.78 -1.49 13.83
C SER A 39 -6.88 -0.51 13.06
N LEU A 40 -7.33 -0.04 11.89
CA LEU A 40 -6.56 0.90 11.08
C LEU A 40 -6.60 2.32 11.65
N LYS A 41 -7.73 2.73 12.27
CA LYS A 41 -7.87 4.03 12.93
C LYS A 41 -6.90 4.16 14.10
N GLU A 42 -6.80 3.14 14.96
CA GLU A 42 -5.84 3.12 16.06
C GLU A 42 -4.39 3.33 15.58
N ILE A 43 -4.02 2.68 14.47
CA ILE A 43 -2.70 2.86 13.85
C ILE A 43 -2.55 4.27 13.28
N ALA A 44 -3.56 4.78 12.60
CA ALA A 44 -3.56 6.12 12.00
C ALA A 44 -3.36 7.20 13.08
N GLU A 45 -4.11 7.12 14.18
CA GLU A 45 -4.01 8.02 15.34
C GLU A 45 -2.61 7.96 15.97
N LYS A 46 -2.07 6.76 16.17
CA LYS A 46 -0.71 6.57 16.72
C LYS A 46 0.37 7.24 15.87
N HIS A 47 0.13 7.40 14.58
CA HIS A 47 1.05 8.03 13.63
C HIS A 47 0.67 9.48 13.27
N GLY A 48 -0.32 10.07 13.95
CA GLY A 48 -0.72 11.47 13.76
C GLY A 48 -1.39 11.73 12.41
N VAL A 49 -2.06 10.73 11.83
CA VAL A 49 -2.85 10.91 10.61
C VAL A 49 -4.15 11.64 10.97
N ASP A 50 -4.45 12.70 10.22
CA ASP A 50 -5.71 13.45 10.36
C ASP A 50 -6.92 12.54 10.14
N GLU A 51 -7.96 12.70 10.97
CA GLU A 51 -9.13 11.82 10.96
C GLU A 51 -9.88 11.88 9.62
N LYS A 52 -10.05 13.07 9.03
CA LYS A 52 -10.76 13.23 7.76
C LYS A 52 -9.96 12.56 6.64
N VAL A 53 -8.64 12.70 6.67
CA VAL A 53 -7.74 11.99 5.74
C VAL A 53 -7.88 10.48 5.91
N PHE A 54 -7.86 9.96 7.14
CA PHE A 54 -8.04 8.53 7.41
C PHE A 54 -9.37 8.02 6.85
N VAL A 55 -10.49 8.71 7.10
CA VAL A 55 -11.81 8.33 6.61
C VAL A 55 -11.85 8.25 5.08
N LEU A 56 -11.28 9.25 4.39
CA LEU A 56 -11.20 9.24 2.93
C LEU A 56 -10.37 8.05 2.40
N PHE A 57 -9.24 7.75 3.05
CA PHE A 57 -8.42 6.58 2.70
C PHE A 57 -9.15 5.26 2.94
N PHE A 58 -9.88 5.14 4.05
CA PHE A 58 -10.64 3.94 4.36
C PHE A 58 -11.77 3.70 3.35
N ILE A 59 -12.48 4.75 2.96
CA ILE A 59 -13.53 4.67 1.92
C ILE A 59 -12.92 4.22 0.59
N ALA A 60 -11.81 4.81 0.17
CA ALA A 60 -11.10 4.39 -1.05
C ALA A 60 -10.63 2.93 -0.98
N LEU A 61 -10.23 2.45 0.20
CA LEU A 61 -9.90 1.03 0.42
C LEU A 61 -11.14 0.15 0.24
N CYS A 62 -12.30 0.54 0.78
CA CYS A 62 -13.55 -0.17 0.61
C CYS A 62 -14.00 -0.20 -0.86
N GLU A 63 -13.82 0.90 -1.61
CA GLU A 63 -14.11 0.93 -3.06
C GLU A 63 -13.18 0.01 -3.84
N LEU A 64 -11.89 -0.05 -3.49
CA LEU A 64 -10.91 -0.93 -4.13
C LEU A 64 -11.17 -2.41 -3.85
N MET A 65 -11.57 -2.73 -2.60
CA MET A 65 -11.77 -4.11 -2.15
C MET A 65 -13.20 -4.62 -2.38
N GLY A 66 -14.16 -3.71 -2.59
CA GLY A 66 -15.57 -4.01 -2.75
C GLY A 66 -15.83 -4.95 -3.93
N GLY A 67 -16.58 -6.02 -3.68
CA GLY A 67 -16.99 -6.99 -4.71
C GLY A 67 -15.98 -8.10 -5.01
N PHE A 68 -14.74 -8.04 -4.50
CA PHE A 68 -13.73 -9.06 -4.70
C PHE A 68 -13.37 -9.80 -3.42
N GLN A 69 -13.24 -11.13 -3.49
CA GLN A 69 -12.53 -11.90 -2.47
C GLN A 69 -11.01 -11.69 -2.67
N VAL A 70 -10.49 -10.56 -2.22
CA VAL A 70 -9.08 -10.19 -2.40
C VAL A 70 -8.22 -11.01 -1.42
N TYR A 71 -7.21 -11.72 -1.94
CA TYR A 71 -6.16 -12.28 -1.11
C TYR A 71 -5.32 -11.15 -0.53
N PHE A 72 -5.40 -10.95 0.79
CA PHE A 72 -4.51 -10.02 1.48
C PHE A 72 -3.13 -10.68 1.69
N PRO A 73 -2.03 -10.11 1.19
CA PRO A 73 -0.72 -10.72 1.32
C PRO A 73 -0.28 -10.77 2.78
N LYS A 74 0.39 -11.87 3.18
CA LYS A 74 1.07 -11.94 4.47
C LYS A 74 2.12 -10.84 4.57
N LYS A 75 2.27 -10.25 5.76
CA LYS A 75 3.32 -9.27 6.09
C LYS A 75 4.70 -9.70 5.58
N SER A 76 5.07 -10.97 5.77
CA SER A 76 6.35 -11.51 5.33
C SER A 76 6.58 -11.42 3.82
N LYS A 77 5.51 -11.49 3.00
CA LYS A 77 5.62 -11.33 1.54
C LYS A 77 5.99 -9.90 1.19
N LEU A 78 5.35 -8.91 1.81
CA LEU A 78 5.65 -7.49 1.62
C LEU A 78 7.07 -7.17 2.12
N GLU A 79 7.44 -7.61 3.32
CA GLU A 79 8.79 -7.43 3.88
C GLU A 79 9.86 -8.04 2.97
N ASN A 80 9.60 -9.22 2.39
CA ASN A 80 10.53 -9.84 1.47
C ASN A 80 10.66 -9.04 0.17
N THR A 81 9.56 -8.52 -0.36
CA THR A 81 9.60 -7.62 -1.53
C THR A 81 10.42 -6.36 -1.24
N ILE A 82 10.18 -5.69 -0.11
CA ILE A 82 10.95 -4.50 0.29
C ILE A 82 12.43 -4.85 0.44
N LYS A 83 12.75 -5.94 1.15
CA LYS A 83 14.13 -6.42 1.37
C LYS A 83 14.87 -6.64 0.05
N LYS A 84 14.23 -7.24 -0.95
CA LYS A 84 14.82 -7.44 -2.29
C LYS A 84 15.21 -6.12 -2.94
N HIS A 85 14.32 -5.12 -2.90
CA HIS A 85 14.57 -3.81 -3.50
C HIS A 85 15.66 -3.03 -2.75
N LEU A 86 15.70 -3.11 -1.42
CA LEU A 86 16.78 -2.52 -0.63
C LEU A 86 18.15 -3.14 -0.98
N ILE A 87 18.24 -4.48 -1.02
CA ILE A 87 19.45 -5.18 -1.43
C ILE A 87 19.90 -4.75 -2.84
N TYR A 88 18.96 -4.66 -3.78
CA TYR A 88 19.28 -4.20 -5.14
C TYR A 88 19.76 -2.74 -5.18
N SER A 89 19.16 -1.85 -4.38
CA SER A 89 19.55 -0.43 -4.33
C SER A 89 20.94 -0.20 -3.73
N GLU A 90 21.40 -1.11 -2.86
CA GLU A 90 22.74 -1.07 -2.24
C GLU A 90 23.78 -1.88 -3.00
N PHE A 91 23.39 -2.57 -4.08
CA PHE A 91 24.28 -3.43 -4.83
C PHE A 91 25.22 -2.62 -5.73
N ASP A 92 26.53 -2.82 -5.57
CA ASP A 92 27.57 -2.07 -6.28
C ASP A 92 28.19 -2.82 -7.47
N GLY A 93 27.65 -4.00 -7.80
CA GLY A 93 28.18 -4.89 -8.84
C GLY A 93 28.93 -6.10 -8.30
N LYS A 94 29.44 -6.07 -7.06
CA LYS A 94 30.27 -7.15 -6.50
C LYS A 94 30.10 -7.42 -5.01
N ASN A 95 29.47 -6.53 -4.24
CA ASN A 95 29.33 -6.59 -2.78
C ASN A 95 28.33 -7.64 -2.23
N TYR A 96 28.16 -8.79 -2.90
CA TYR A 96 27.21 -9.83 -2.49
C TYR A 96 27.44 -10.33 -1.06
N ALA A 97 28.71 -10.54 -0.68
CA ALA A 97 29.09 -11.03 0.65
C ALA A 97 28.75 -10.03 1.77
N ASP A 98 28.84 -8.73 1.50
CA ASP A 98 28.52 -7.68 2.46
C ASP A 98 27.00 -7.55 2.64
N LEU A 99 26.25 -7.59 1.53
CA LEU A 99 24.79 -7.59 1.54
C LEU A 99 24.24 -8.83 2.26
N ALA A 100 24.82 -10.01 2.00
CA ALA A 100 24.44 -11.24 2.68
C ALA A 100 24.57 -11.14 4.20
N ARG A 101 25.71 -10.60 4.68
CA ARG A 101 25.96 -10.36 6.11
C ARG A 101 25.01 -9.32 6.69
N LYS A 102 24.84 -8.16 6.04
CA LYS A 102 23.97 -7.07 6.49
C LYS A 102 22.52 -7.53 6.67
N TYR A 103 22.00 -8.30 5.70
CA TYR A 103 20.61 -8.73 5.68
C TYR A 103 20.36 -10.12 6.29
N ARG A 104 21.40 -10.77 6.84
CA ARG A 104 21.37 -12.10 7.45
C ARG A 104 20.75 -13.16 6.52
N ILE A 105 21.26 -13.21 5.29
CA ILE A 105 20.88 -14.18 4.25
C ILE A 105 22.15 -14.83 3.68
N SER A 106 22.00 -15.90 2.89
CA SER A 106 23.15 -16.44 2.14
C SER A 106 23.50 -15.56 0.94
N GLU A 107 24.74 -15.66 0.47
CA GLU A 107 25.17 -14.98 -0.77
C GLU A 107 24.34 -15.42 -1.98
N ASP A 108 23.94 -16.68 -2.06
CA ASP A 108 23.08 -17.19 -3.13
C ASP A 108 21.72 -16.50 -3.14
N VAL A 109 21.14 -16.25 -1.95
CA VAL A 109 19.89 -15.48 -1.82
C VAL A 109 20.10 -14.03 -2.22
N ALA A 110 21.22 -13.41 -1.83
CA ALA A 110 21.54 -12.04 -2.27
C ALA A 110 21.66 -11.96 -3.80
N ARG A 111 22.39 -12.89 -4.43
CA ARG A 111 22.52 -13.00 -5.89
C ARG A 111 21.17 -13.20 -6.57
N LYS A 112 20.33 -14.08 -6.03
CA LYS A 112 18.97 -14.31 -6.53
C LYS A 112 18.14 -13.02 -6.48
N TYR A 113 18.16 -12.32 -5.36
CA TYR A 113 17.37 -11.09 -5.17
C TYR A 113 17.83 -9.97 -6.10
N VAL A 114 19.15 -9.79 -6.26
CA VAL A 114 19.71 -8.82 -7.21
C VAL A 114 19.27 -9.14 -8.64
N ARG A 115 19.30 -10.42 -9.03
CA ARG A 115 18.85 -10.87 -10.36
C ARG A 115 17.36 -10.58 -10.58
N GLU A 116 16.50 -11.01 -9.66
CA GLU A 116 15.04 -10.87 -9.78
C GLU A 116 14.62 -9.39 -9.92
N VAL A 117 15.18 -8.49 -9.10
CA VAL A 117 14.88 -7.06 -9.19
C VAL A 117 15.50 -6.47 -10.45
N GLY A 118 16.73 -6.86 -10.80
CA GLY A 118 17.40 -6.39 -12.02
C GLY A 118 16.64 -6.74 -13.29
N ASP A 119 16.07 -7.93 -13.38
CA ASP A 119 15.26 -8.35 -14.53
C ASP A 119 13.94 -7.58 -14.58
N THR A 120 13.29 -7.37 -13.44
CA THR A 120 12.08 -6.53 -13.33
C THR A 120 12.34 -5.09 -13.79
N MET A 121 13.46 -4.49 -13.35
CA MET A 121 13.85 -3.13 -13.72
C MET A 121 14.21 -3.01 -15.21
N LYS A 122 14.81 -4.05 -15.80
CA LYS A 122 15.05 -4.11 -17.25
C LYS A 122 13.75 -4.13 -18.04
N THR A 123 12.79 -4.97 -17.66
CA THR A 123 11.45 -5.03 -18.27
C THR A 123 10.74 -3.68 -18.16
N LEU A 124 10.75 -3.06 -16.97
CA LEU A 124 10.17 -1.72 -16.77
C LEU A 124 10.79 -0.68 -17.71
N ARG A 125 12.11 -0.65 -17.83
CA ARG A 125 12.83 0.30 -18.68
C ARG A 125 12.61 0.05 -20.18
N ASN A 126 12.68 -1.21 -20.61
CA ASN A 126 12.71 -1.56 -22.03
C ASN A 126 11.31 -1.68 -22.63
N ASP A 127 10.35 -2.22 -21.86
CA ASP A 127 9.06 -2.63 -22.40
C ASP A 127 7.94 -1.68 -21.94
N VAL A 128 8.01 -1.19 -20.70
CA VAL A 128 6.92 -0.40 -20.10
C VAL A 128 7.12 1.12 -20.27
N ALA A 129 8.31 1.64 -19.98
CA ALA A 129 8.59 3.08 -20.09
C ALA A 129 8.31 3.68 -21.49
N PRO A 130 8.58 2.97 -22.62
CA PRO A 130 8.23 3.46 -23.95
C PRO A 130 6.72 3.56 -24.21
N LEU A 131 5.90 2.75 -23.51
CA LEU A 131 4.44 2.76 -23.67
C LEU A 131 3.81 3.96 -22.95
N ILE A 132 4.35 4.34 -21.80
CA ILE A 132 3.87 5.48 -21.00
C ILE A 132 4.32 6.81 -21.61
N SER A 133 5.52 6.87 -22.19
CA SER A 133 6.07 8.10 -22.80
C SER A 133 5.42 8.47 -24.14
N LYS A 134 4.79 7.51 -24.85
CA LYS A 134 4.08 7.79 -26.11
C LYS A 134 2.69 8.42 -25.95
N ASN A 135 2.17 8.51 -24.73
CA ASN A 135 0.85 9.07 -24.42
C ASN A 135 0.92 10.45 -23.73
N ARG A 136 1.99 11.22 -23.97
CA ARG A 136 2.09 12.65 -23.61
C ARG A 136 2.30 13.52 -24.82
#